data_AF-A0AA35YXK1-F1
#
_entry.id   AF-A0AA35YXK1-F1
#
_cell.length_a   1.000
_cell.length_b   1.000
_cell.length_c   1.000
_cell.angle_alpha   90.00
_cell.angle_beta   90.00
_cell.angle_gamma   90.00
#
_symmetry.space_group_name_H-M   'P 1'
#
loop_
_entity.id
_entity.type
_entity.pdbx_description
1 polymer ?
#
loop_
_entity_poly.entity_id
_entity_poly.type
_entity_poly.pdbx_seq_one_letter_code
_entity_poly.pdbx_strand_id
1 'polypeptide(L)'
;MIPKLLSCAISSLKHMWLLYYELADFAKKAGLVFPPRETYDFSVMRDFPPTWITSDVWQALCTIWDTDTWRNISESGKRNRSSSVNGSISVHTGGSITTEQHRKKMAKGKDPLWGDIFKQTHLEKSEKVKLASGELIGSQPEYWVNEKSWTVFDKYEKAMCEKYSPDPSRHSLGDVEIWEHCVGGRK
;
A
#
# COMPACT_ATOMS: atom_id res chain seq x y z
N MET A 1 -3.86 10.65 25.50
CA MET A 1 -3.08 10.89 24.26
C MET A 1 -3.19 9.64 23.41
N ILE A 2 -4.10 9.59 22.43
CA ILE A 2 -4.26 8.43 21.56
C ILE A 2 -3.10 8.44 20.54
N PRO A 3 -2.26 7.40 20.45
CA PRO A 3 -1.11 7.42 19.57
C PRO A 3 -1.55 7.55 18.10
N LYS A 4 -0.93 8.47 17.36
CA LYS A 4 -1.15 8.68 15.90
C LYS A 4 -1.08 7.37 15.09
N LEU A 5 -0.41 6.35 15.61
CA LEU A 5 -0.30 5.01 15.03
C LEU A 5 -1.63 4.24 14.95
N LEU A 6 -2.54 4.41 15.91
CA LEU A 6 -3.85 3.73 15.88
C LEU A 6 -4.76 4.30 14.78
N SER A 7 -4.69 5.62 14.57
CA SER A 7 -5.41 6.34 13.50
C SER A 7 -4.99 5.87 12.11
N CYS A 8 -3.68 5.64 11.89
CA CYS A 8 -3.17 5.13 10.62
C CYS A 8 -3.42 3.62 10.42
N ALA A 9 -3.37 2.78 11.45
CA ALA A 9 -3.57 1.33 11.29
C ALA A 9 -5.01 0.98 10.85
N ILE A 10 -6.00 1.74 11.32
CA ILE A 10 -7.43 1.56 10.97
C ILE A 10 -7.79 2.25 9.64
N SER A 11 -6.89 3.06 9.07
CA SER A 11 -7.11 3.80 7.81
C SER A 11 -7.14 2.93 6.54
N SER A 12 -6.80 1.65 6.64
CA SER A 12 -6.98 0.69 5.54
C SER A 12 -8.43 0.26 5.47
N LEU A 13 -9.06 0.44 4.30
CA LEU A 13 -10.43 -0.02 4.00
C LEU A 13 -10.68 -1.49 4.39
N LYS A 14 -9.64 -2.33 4.45
CA LYS A 14 -9.74 -3.73 4.90
C LYS A 14 -9.92 -3.89 6.42
N HIS A 15 -9.26 -3.06 7.24
CA HIS A 15 -9.41 -3.12 8.69
C HIS A 15 -10.71 -2.44 9.15
N MET A 16 -11.08 -1.34 8.50
CA MET A 16 -12.40 -0.71 8.69
C MET A 16 -13.54 -1.64 8.24
N TRP A 17 -13.31 -2.48 7.23
CA TRP A 17 -14.26 -3.53 6.81
C TRP A 17 -14.45 -4.58 7.91
N LEU A 18 -13.38 -5.17 8.44
CA LEU A 18 -13.50 -6.14 9.55
C LEU A 18 -14.21 -5.54 10.77
N LEU A 19 -13.84 -4.31 11.13
CA LEU A 19 -14.51 -3.54 12.18
C LEU A 19 -16.00 -3.37 11.89
N TYR A 20 -16.38 -2.90 10.70
CA TYR A 20 -17.78 -2.71 10.34
C TYR A 20 -18.62 -3.99 10.49
N TYR A 21 -18.10 -5.15 10.08
CA TYR A 21 -18.84 -6.42 10.20
C TYR A 21 -19.00 -6.86 11.65
N GLU A 22 -17.93 -6.75 12.46
CA GLU A 22 -18.00 -7.07 13.89
C GLU A 22 -19.05 -6.19 14.59
N LEU A 23 -19.08 -4.90 14.25
CA LEU A 23 -20.02 -3.93 14.79
C LEU A 23 -21.46 -4.14 14.32
N ALA A 24 -21.66 -4.43 13.04
CA ALA A 24 -22.97 -4.74 12.49
C ALA A 24 -23.59 -5.98 13.15
N ASP A 25 -22.77 -7.00 13.47
CA ASP A 25 -23.24 -8.19 14.16
C ASP A 25 -23.59 -7.93 15.63
N PHE A 26 -22.85 -7.06 16.32
CA PHE A 26 -23.23 -6.61 17.67
C PHE A 26 -24.54 -5.82 17.69
N ALA A 27 -24.69 -4.87 16.77
CA ALA A 27 -25.91 -4.07 16.66
C ALA A 27 -27.14 -4.94 16.33
N LYS A 28 -27.00 -5.92 15.42
CA LYS A 28 -28.05 -6.91 15.14
C LYS A 28 -28.42 -7.74 16.37
N LYS A 29 -27.43 -8.20 17.15
CA LYS A 29 -27.67 -8.95 18.40
C LYS A 29 -28.39 -8.10 19.46
N ALA A 30 -28.16 -6.79 19.45
CA ALA A 30 -28.86 -5.83 20.32
C ALA A 30 -30.25 -5.42 19.79
N GLY A 31 -30.69 -5.93 18.63
CA GLY A 31 -31.98 -5.58 18.03
C GLY A 31 -32.01 -4.20 17.37
N LEU A 32 -30.84 -3.61 17.08
CA LEU A 32 -30.70 -2.25 16.57
C LEU A 32 -30.43 -2.26 15.05
N VAL A 33 -30.97 -1.25 14.36
CA VAL A 33 -30.73 -1.06 12.93
C VAL A 33 -29.35 -0.42 12.75
N PHE A 34 -28.40 -1.19 12.25
CA PHE A 34 -27.07 -0.68 11.93
C PHE A 34 -27.07 -0.01 10.55
N PRO A 35 -26.48 1.19 10.40
CA PRO A 35 -26.48 1.92 9.14
C PRO A 35 -25.76 1.13 8.05
N PRO A 36 -26.21 1.23 6.78
CA PRO A 36 -25.54 0.58 5.66
C PRO A 36 -24.12 1.13 5.48
N ARG A 37 -23.22 0.27 5.00
CA ARG A 37 -21.78 0.51 4.86
C ARG A 37 -21.42 1.82 4.15
N GLU A 38 -22.29 2.25 3.25
CA GLU A 38 -22.08 3.42 2.38
C GLU A 38 -22.14 4.74 3.13
N THR A 39 -22.77 4.80 4.31
CA THR A 39 -22.99 6.06 5.02
C THR A 39 -22.01 6.32 6.17
N TYR A 40 -21.24 5.31 6.61
CA TYR A 40 -20.32 5.34 7.77
C TYR A 40 -20.79 6.36 8.83
N ASP A 41 -21.93 6.07 9.46
CA ASP A 41 -22.49 6.95 10.49
C ASP A 41 -21.76 6.71 11.80
N PHE A 42 -20.68 7.47 12.00
CA PHE A 42 -19.84 7.39 13.20
C PHE A 42 -20.58 7.76 14.48
N SER A 43 -21.72 8.46 14.39
CA SER A 43 -22.56 8.77 15.55
C SER A 43 -23.25 7.51 16.09
N VAL A 44 -23.73 6.65 15.19
CA VAL A 44 -24.31 5.34 15.56
C VAL A 44 -23.23 4.35 15.96
N MET A 45 -22.10 4.32 15.22
CA MET A 45 -21.00 3.39 15.53
C MET A 45 -20.40 3.63 16.92
N ARG A 46 -20.45 4.86 17.44
CA ARG A 46 -19.89 5.27 18.73
C ARG A 46 -20.35 4.41 19.91
N ASP A 47 -21.56 3.88 19.86
CA ASP A 47 -22.17 3.10 20.94
C ASP A 47 -21.83 1.61 20.89
N PHE A 48 -21.15 1.17 19.82
CA PHE A 48 -20.73 -0.21 19.62
C PHE A 48 -19.20 -0.25 19.53
N PRO A 49 -18.49 -0.33 20.66
CA PRO A 49 -17.04 -0.53 20.62
C PRO A 49 -16.71 -1.99 20.26
N PRO A 50 -15.67 -2.23 19.43
CA PRO A 50 -15.10 -3.57 19.27
C PRO A 50 -14.60 -4.13 20.60
N THR A 51 -14.62 -5.46 20.76
CA THR A 51 -14.27 -6.14 22.02
C THR A 51 -12.85 -5.83 22.53
N TRP A 52 -11.96 -5.46 21.64
CA TRP A 52 -10.55 -5.19 21.90
C TRP A 52 -10.21 -3.69 22.02
N ILE A 53 -11.21 -2.79 21.90
CA ILE A 53 -11.06 -1.35 22.14
C ILE A 53 -11.95 -0.94 23.29
N THR A 54 -11.41 -0.21 24.27
CA THR A 54 -12.21 0.35 25.35
C THR A 54 -13.18 1.42 24.83
N SER A 55 -14.36 1.51 25.46
CA SER A 55 -15.42 2.42 24.99
C SER A 55 -14.96 3.87 24.86
N ASP A 56 -14.14 4.36 25.79
CA ASP A 56 -13.58 5.71 25.76
C ASP A 56 -12.69 5.97 24.54
N VAL A 57 -11.80 5.02 24.21
CA VAL A 57 -10.91 5.12 23.04
C VAL A 57 -11.72 5.03 21.75
N TRP A 58 -12.71 4.13 21.69
CA TRP A 58 -13.58 4.00 20.53
C TRP A 58 -14.39 5.26 20.27
N GLN A 59 -15.02 5.81 21.31
CA GLN A 59 -15.80 7.04 21.20
C GLN A 59 -14.94 8.20 20.69
N ALA A 60 -13.71 8.34 21.22
CA ALA A 60 -12.76 9.34 20.77
C ALA A 60 -12.37 9.16 19.28
N LEU A 61 -12.17 7.92 18.81
CA LEU A 61 -11.91 7.63 17.40
C LEU A 61 -13.10 8.01 16.51
N CYS A 62 -14.32 7.62 16.90
CA CYS A 62 -15.55 7.99 16.19
C CYS A 62 -15.70 9.51 16.11
N THR A 63 -15.44 10.25 17.19
CA THR A 63 -15.46 11.73 17.17
C THR A 63 -14.45 12.31 16.19
N ILE A 64 -13.24 11.76 16.08
CA ILE A 64 -12.23 12.22 15.11
C ILE A 64 -12.68 11.93 13.68
N TRP A 65 -13.18 10.73 13.42
CA TRP A 65 -13.62 10.32 12.08
C TRP A 65 -14.88 11.03 11.60
N ASP A 66 -15.72 11.49 12.52
CA ASP A 66 -16.93 12.25 12.20
C ASP A 66 -16.67 13.69 11.73
N THR A 67 -15.44 14.19 11.90
CA THR A 67 -15.07 15.55 11.45
C THR A 67 -14.99 15.69 9.94
N ASP A 68 -15.42 16.84 9.40
CA ASP A 68 -15.29 17.16 7.97
C ASP A 68 -13.85 17.08 7.49
N THR A 69 -12.89 17.52 8.33
CA THR A 69 -11.46 17.43 8.01
C THR A 69 -11.04 15.99 7.72
N TRP A 70 -11.43 15.04 8.58
CA TRP A 70 -11.09 13.64 8.38
C TRP A 70 -11.83 13.04 7.19
N ARG A 71 -13.13 13.31 7.04
CA ARG A 71 -13.95 12.84 5.91
C ARG A 71 -13.34 13.29 4.57
N ASN A 72 -12.93 14.56 4.47
CA ASN A 72 -12.27 15.10 3.28
C ASN A 72 -10.92 14.40 2.99
N ILE A 73 -10.07 14.21 4.00
CA ILE A 73 -8.80 13.49 3.84
C ILE A 73 -9.03 12.04 3.40
N SER A 74 -10.03 11.37 3.99
CA SER A 74 -10.39 9.98 3.67
C SER A 74 -10.89 9.84 2.23
N GLU A 75 -11.80 10.72 1.79
CA GLU A 75 -12.31 10.75 0.42
C GLU A 75 -11.23 11.11 -0.59
N SER A 76 -10.37 12.10 -0.30
CA SER A 76 -9.18 12.39 -1.12
C SER A 76 -8.25 11.17 -1.20
N GLY A 77 -7.99 10.49 -0.09
CA GLY A 77 -7.19 9.28 -0.05
C GLY A 77 -7.80 8.13 -0.87
N LYS A 78 -9.12 7.98 -0.82
CA LYS A 78 -9.88 7.01 -1.63
C LYS A 78 -9.77 7.36 -3.11
N ARG A 79 -10.03 8.61 -3.50
CA ARG A 79 -9.88 9.10 -4.89
C ARG A 79 -8.46 8.88 -5.40
N ASN A 80 -7.44 9.18 -4.60
CA ASN A 80 -6.03 8.96 -4.97
C ASN A 80 -5.69 7.48 -5.14
N ARG A 81 -6.25 6.59 -4.31
CA ARG A 81 -6.07 5.14 -4.48
C ARG A 81 -6.85 4.58 -5.67
N SER A 82 -7.98 5.18 -6.01
CA SER A 82 -8.83 4.77 -7.14
C SER A 82 -8.49 5.49 -8.45
N SER A 83 -7.63 6.52 -8.42
CA SER A 83 -7.27 7.26 -9.62
C SER A 83 -6.47 6.35 -10.54
N SER A 84 -7.01 6.09 -11.72
CA SER A 84 -6.29 5.45 -12.79
C SER A 84 -5.42 6.48 -13.51
N VAL A 85 -4.18 6.10 -13.80
CA VAL A 85 -3.33 6.82 -14.74
C VAL A 85 -3.16 5.88 -15.93
N ASN A 86 -3.54 6.34 -17.13
CA ASN A 86 -3.55 5.52 -18.35
C ASN A 86 -4.32 4.20 -18.18
N GLY A 87 -5.52 4.24 -17.60
CA GLY A 87 -6.37 3.05 -17.44
C GLY A 87 -5.95 2.09 -16.32
N SER A 88 -4.83 2.34 -15.65
CA SER A 88 -4.32 1.47 -14.58
C SER A 88 -4.22 2.18 -13.22
N ILE A 89 -4.74 1.52 -12.18
CA ILE A 89 -4.56 1.93 -10.78
C ILE A 89 -3.20 1.42 -10.29
N SER A 90 -2.51 2.18 -9.43
CA SER A 90 -1.28 1.69 -8.79
C SER A 90 -1.59 0.52 -7.86
N VAL A 91 -1.04 -0.65 -8.17
CA VAL A 91 -1.17 -1.88 -7.38
C VAL A 91 0.21 -2.25 -6.84
N HIS A 92 0.26 -2.64 -5.58
CA HIS A 92 1.47 -3.11 -4.91
C HIS A 92 1.18 -4.44 -4.21
N THR A 93 2.01 -5.45 -4.44
CA THR A 93 1.84 -6.82 -3.91
C THR A 93 2.93 -7.21 -2.90
N GLY A 94 3.65 -6.25 -2.34
CA GLY A 94 4.69 -6.48 -1.33
C GLY A 94 4.20 -6.83 0.08
N GLY A 95 2.89 -6.81 0.34
CA GLY A 95 2.31 -7.08 1.66
C GLY A 95 2.56 -5.97 2.69
N SER A 96 2.31 -6.26 3.97
CA SER A 96 2.43 -5.32 5.09
C SER A 96 3.85 -5.27 5.67
N ILE A 97 4.86 -5.23 4.80
CA ILE A 97 6.25 -5.01 5.20
C ILE A 97 6.87 -3.90 4.35
N THR A 98 7.79 -3.16 4.95
CA THR A 98 8.48 -2.05 4.32
C THR A 98 9.41 -2.53 3.21
N THR A 99 9.72 -1.64 2.28
CA THR A 99 10.74 -1.86 1.24
C THR A 99 12.11 -2.21 1.85
N GLU A 100 12.47 -1.60 2.99
CA GLU A 100 13.70 -1.93 3.71
C GLU A 100 13.68 -3.36 4.29
N GLN A 101 12.51 -3.82 4.77
CA GLN A 101 12.37 -5.21 5.20
C GLN A 101 12.50 -6.19 4.03
N HIS A 102 11.98 -5.84 2.85
CA HIS A 102 12.23 -6.63 1.63
C HIS A 102 13.72 -6.65 1.28
N ARG A 103 14.39 -5.49 1.28
CA ARG A 103 15.84 -5.36 1.04
C ARG A 103 16.64 -6.30 1.94
N LYS A 104 16.38 -6.26 3.25
CA LYS A 104 17.03 -7.13 4.25
C LYS A 104 16.79 -8.61 4.00
N LYS A 105 15.58 -9.01 3.58
CA LYS A 105 15.25 -10.41 3.26
C LYS A 105 15.94 -10.89 1.98
N MET A 106 16.21 -9.98 1.05
CA MET A 106 16.87 -10.28 -0.22
C MET A 106 18.41 -10.23 -0.15
N ALA A 107 18.97 -9.55 0.85
CA ALA A 107 20.42 -9.43 1.03
C ALA A 107 21.04 -10.80 1.39
N LYS A 108 21.51 -11.54 0.38
CA LYS A 108 22.21 -12.83 0.51
C LYS A 108 23.73 -12.63 0.40
N GLY A 109 24.30 -11.80 1.26
CA GLY A 109 25.73 -11.44 1.25
C GLY A 109 26.10 -10.26 0.33
N LYS A 110 25.16 -9.81 -0.49
CA LYS A 110 25.23 -8.54 -1.25
C LYS A 110 23.86 -7.86 -1.19
N ASP A 111 23.86 -6.53 -1.08
CA ASP A 111 22.64 -5.75 -1.14
C ASP A 111 22.00 -5.85 -2.54
N PRO A 112 20.68 -6.08 -2.61
CA PRO A 112 19.97 -6.12 -3.89
C PRO A 112 19.92 -4.72 -4.52
N LEU A 113 19.85 -4.67 -5.85
CA LEU A 113 19.61 -3.43 -6.56
C LEU A 113 18.18 -2.96 -6.32
N TRP A 114 17.95 -1.65 -6.36
CA TRP A 114 16.61 -1.07 -6.24
C TRP A 114 15.61 -1.69 -7.23
N GLY A 115 16.04 -1.96 -8.46
CA GLY A 115 15.22 -2.63 -9.47
C GLY A 115 14.71 -4.02 -9.03
N ASP A 116 15.53 -4.79 -8.33
CA ASP A 116 15.13 -6.12 -7.82
C ASP A 116 14.12 -6.00 -6.68
N ILE A 117 14.30 -5.00 -5.81
CA ILE A 117 13.33 -4.70 -4.74
C ILE A 117 11.99 -4.25 -5.33
N PHE A 118 12.03 -3.45 -6.40
CA PHE A 118 10.82 -3.03 -7.11
C PHE A 118 10.09 -4.22 -7.74
N LYS A 119 10.81 -5.11 -8.42
CA LYS A 119 10.27 -6.38 -8.95
C LYS A 119 9.60 -7.22 -7.85
N GLN A 120 10.24 -7.37 -6.70
CA GLN A 120 9.69 -8.12 -5.57
C GLN A 120 8.34 -7.59 -5.07
N THR A 121 8.05 -6.30 -5.29
CA THR A 121 6.83 -5.63 -4.83
C THR A 121 5.77 -5.43 -5.92
N HIS A 122 6.13 -5.55 -7.20
CA HIS A 122 5.25 -5.22 -8.34
C HIS A 122 5.15 -6.31 -9.41
N LEU A 123 5.72 -7.49 -9.18
CA LEU A 123 5.49 -8.68 -10.01
C LEU A 123 4.31 -9.51 -9.52
N GLU A 124 3.76 -10.32 -10.42
CA GLU A 124 2.83 -11.37 -10.04
C GLU A 124 3.51 -12.47 -9.21
N LYS A 125 2.71 -13.27 -8.49
CA LYS A 125 3.23 -14.28 -7.56
C LYS A 125 4.14 -15.30 -8.25
N SER A 126 3.79 -15.74 -9.46
CA SER A 126 4.59 -16.66 -10.28
C SER A 126 5.97 -16.09 -10.59
N GLU A 127 6.03 -14.84 -11.04
CA GLU A 127 7.28 -14.16 -11.39
C GLU A 127 8.15 -13.86 -10.17
N LYS A 128 7.56 -13.58 -9.00
CA LYS A 128 8.33 -13.45 -7.74
C LYS A 128 9.03 -14.75 -7.36
N VAL A 129 8.42 -15.90 -7.65
CA VAL A 129 9.06 -17.21 -7.41
C VAL A 129 10.28 -17.37 -8.33
N LYS A 130 10.14 -17.02 -9.62
CA LYS A 130 11.26 -16.99 -10.58
C LYS A 130 12.37 -16.02 -10.17
N LEU A 131 12.01 -14.85 -9.63
CA LEU A 131 12.97 -13.89 -9.08
C LEU A 131 13.76 -14.52 -7.92
N ALA A 132 13.06 -15.18 -6.99
CA ALA A 132 13.66 -15.77 -5.80
C ALA A 132 14.54 -16.99 -6.12
N SER A 133 14.21 -17.75 -7.18
CA SER A 133 15.02 -18.88 -7.68
C SER A 133 16.24 -18.44 -8.50
N GLY A 134 16.31 -17.15 -8.89
CA GLY A 134 17.37 -16.62 -9.75
C GLY A 134 17.13 -16.85 -11.25
N GLU A 135 15.98 -17.40 -11.63
CA GLU A 135 15.60 -17.65 -13.03
C GLU A 135 15.45 -16.34 -13.83
N LEU A 136 15.14 -15.23 -13.16
CA LEU A 136 15.05 -13.90 -13.78
C LEU A 136 16.40 -13.14 -13.84
N ILE A 137 17.52 -13.76 -13.47
CA ILE A 137 18.84 -13.12 -13.61
C ILE A 137 19.18 -13.03 -15.10
N GLY A 138 19.20 -11.81 -15.65
CA GLY A 138 19.47 -11.57 -17.08
C GLY A 138 18.26 -11.75 -18.00
N SER A 139 17.06 -11.91 -17.46
CA SER A 139 15.81 -11.99 -18.22
C SER A 139 14.77 -11.01 -17.66
N GLN A 140 13.91 -10.47 -18.52
CA GLN A 140 12.83 -9.60 -18.09
C GLN A 140 11.65 -10.43 -17.56
N PRO A 141 11.04 -10.03 -16.44
CA PRO A 141 9.80 -10.67 -15.97
C PRO A 141 8.67 -10.42 -16.97
N GLU A 142 7.86 -11.46 -17.19
CA GLU A 142 6.77 -11.45 -18.17
C GLU A 142 5.48 -10.86 -17.58
N TYR A 143 5.19 -11.17 -16.32
CA TYR A 143 3.92 -10.82 -15.66
C TYR A 143 4.09 -9.81 -14.53
N TRP A 144 3.67 -8.58 -14.81
CA TRP A 144 3.59 -7.48 -13.86
C TRP A 144 2.18 -7.35 -13.28
N VAL A 145 2.07 -6.85 -12.04
CA VAL A 145 0.76 -6.66 -11.39
C VAL A 145 -0.14 -5.68 -12.14
N ASN A 146 0.45 -4.78 -12.92
CA ASN A 146 -0.23 -3.89 -13.84
C ASN A 146 0.77 -3.29 -14.86
N GLU A 147 0.24 -2.73 -15.96
CA GLU A 147 1.02 -2.06 -17.00
C GLU A 147 1.82 -0.86 -16.48
N LYS A 148 1.28 -0.15 -15.48
CA LYS A 148 1.96 1.00 -14.88
C LYS A 148 3.29 0.61 -14.23
N SER A 149 3.34 -0.53 -13.56
CA SER A 149 4.56 -1.01 -12.89
C SER A 149 5.64 -1.33 -13.90
N TRP A 150 5.28 -2.02 -14.99
CA TRP A 150 6.17 -2.24 -16.12
C TRP A 150 6.69 -0.91 -16.70
N THR A 151 5.79 0.02 -17.01
CA THR A 151 6.15 1.31 -17.61
C THR A 151 7.14 2.10 -16.76
N VAL A 152 6.95 2.13 -15.44
CA VAL A 152 7.87 2.79 -14.51
C VAL A 152 9.21 2.07 -14.46
N PHE A 153 9.20 0.73 -14.42
CA PHE A 153 10.41 -0.07 -14.37
C PHE A 153 11.23 0.06 -15.66
N ASP A 154 10.61 -0.04 -16.83
CA ASP A 154 11.26 0.11 -18.14
C ASP A 154 11.92 1.48 -18.29
N LYS A 155 11.24 2.56 -17.87
CA LYS A 155 11.83 3.91 -17.83
C LYS A 155 13.02 3.99 -16.88
N TYR A 156 12.90 3.41 -15.69
CA TYR A 156 13.96 3.37 -14.69
C TYR A 156 15.18 2.62 -15.21
N GLU A 157 14.99 1.44 -15.78
CA GLU A 157 16.07 0.62 -16.32
C GLU A 157 16.80 1.31 -17.48
N LYS A 158 16.06 1.96 -18.40
CA LYS A 158 16.65 2.78 -19.46
C LYS A 158 17.51 3.91 -18.90
N ALA A 159 16.99 4.68 -17.95
CA ALA A 159 17.72 5.78 -17.34
C ALA A 159 18.95 5.32 -16.53
N MET A 160 18.88 4.18 -15.85
CA MET A 160 20.03 3.57 -15.16
C MET A 160 21.11 3.13 -16.16
N CYS A 161 20.70 2.53 -17.28
CA CYS A 161 21.59 2.13 -18.36
C CYS A 161 22.28 3.33 -19.02
N GLU A 162 21.56 4.44 -19.22
CA GLU A 162 22.09 5.69 -19.76
C GLU A 162 23.11 6.36 -18.81
N LYS A 163 22.81 6.43 -17.51
CA LYS A 163 23.68 7.11 -16.53
C LYS A 163 24.91 6.30 -16.14
N TYR A 164 24.76 4.98 -15.94
CA TYR A 164 25.82 4.15 -15.37
C TYR A 164 26.50 3.27 -16.42
N SER A 165 25.73 2.39 -17.08
CA SER A 165 26.15 1.45 -18.13
C SER A 165 25.03 0.44 -18.35
N PRO A 166 24.96 -0.26 -19.50
CA PRO A 166 24.14 -1.47 -19.63
C PRO A 166 24.49 -2.58 -18.63
N ASP A 167 25.70 -2.57 -18.04
CA ASP A 167 26.14 -3.54 -17.03
C ASP A 167 25.59 -3.19 -15.64
N PRO A 168 24.65 -3.99 -15.07
CA PRO A 168 24.06 -3.72 -13.75
C PRO A 168 25.07 -3.78 -12.60
N SER A 169 26.25 -4.40 -12.78
CA SER A 169 27.29 -4.41 -11.75
C SER A 169 27.89 -3.02 -11.50
N ARG A 170 27.74 -2.10 -12.47
CA ARG A 170 28.19 -0.71 -12.39
C ARG A 170 27.12 0.25 -11.90
N HIS A 171 25.89 -0.23 -11.71
CA HIS A 171 24.80 0.59 -11.20
C HIS A 171 25.01 0.88 -9.72
N SER A 172 24.59 2.07 -9.29
CA SER A 172 24.42 2.33 -7.86
C SER A 172 23.29 1.46 -7.30
N LEU A 173 23.31 1.19 -5.98
CA LEU A 173 22.27 0.39 -5.32
C LEU A 173 20.86 1.01 -5.47
N GLY A 174 20.80 2.34 -5.62
CA GLY A 174 19.60 3.09 -5.93
C GLY A 174 19.94 4.54 -6.20
N ASP A 175 19.42 5.08 -7.30
CA ASP A 175 19.59 6.48 -7.71
C ASP A 175 18.26 7.20 -7.52
N VAL A 176 18.18 8.04 -6.48
CA VAL A 176 16.94 8.71 -6.08
C VAL A 176 16.49 9.71 -7.15
N GLU A 177 17.42 10.39 -7.82
CA GLU A 177 17.10 11.39 -8.84
C GLU A 177 16.50 10.72 -10.07
N ILE A 178 17.10 9.62 -10.55
CA ILE A 178 16.53 8.81 -11.63
C ILE A 178 15.16 8.31 -11.22
N TRP A 179 15.05 7.75 -10.01
CA TRP A 179 13.79 7.20 -9.53
C TRP A 179 12.67 8.24 -9.50
N GLU A 180 12.91 9.41 -8.90
CA GLU A 180 11.96 10.53 -8.83
C GLU A 180 11.51 10.97 -10.22
N HIS A 181 12.43 11.03 -11.19
CA HIS A 181 12.12 11.35 -12.57
C HIS A 181 11.18 10.29 -13.20
N CYS A 182 11.47 9.00 -13.02
CA CYS A 182 10.71 7.90 -13.63
C CYS A 182 9.30 7.73 -13.06
N VAL A 183 9.09 8.01 -11.77
CA VAL A 183 7.76 7.90 -11.13
C VAL A 183 6.85 9.10 -11.38
N GLY A 184 7.36 10.14 -12.05
CA GLY A 184 6.59 11.31 -12.48
C GLY A 184 6.86 12.61 -11.71
N GLY A 185 7.92 12.68 -10.91
CA GLY A 185 8.43 13.89 -10.25
C GLY A 185 7.46 14.58 -9.28
N ARG A 186 7.96 15.59 -8.55
CA ARG A 186 7.07 16.58 -7.91
C ARG A 186 6.47 17.45 -9.02
N LYS A 187 5.14 17.51 -9.09
CA LYS A 187 4.44 18.58 -9.81
C LYS A 187 4.63 19.91 -9.11
#